data_AF-A0AAV3XQE5-F1
#
_entry.id   AF-A0AAV3XQE5-F1
#
_cell.length_a   1.000
_cell.length_b   1.000
_cell.length_c   1.000
_cell.angle_alpha   90.00
_cell.angle_beta   90.00
_cell.angle_gamma   90.00
#
_symmetry.space_group_name_H-M   'P 1'
#
loop_
_entity.id
_entity.type
_entity.pdbx_description
1 polymer ?
#
loop_
_entity_poly.entity_id
_entity_poly.type
_entity_poly.pdbx_seq_one_letter_code
_entity_poly.pdbx_strand_id
1 'polypeptide(L)' 'MLQSLPISLDTDTDQQSTTATLGLARQYNLAADDAGYLELVIREGLLLATIALRLDLAARRCGVFLELP' A
#
# COMPACT_ATOMS: atom_id res chain seq x y z
N MET A 1 19.00 6.65 18.21
CA MET A 1 18.36 7.73 17.42
C MET A 1 17.82 7.10 16.14
N LEU A 2 16.83 7.72 15.48
CA LEU A 2 16.20 7.15 14.28
C LEU A 2 17.22 6.77 13.18
N GLN A 3 18.33 7.52 13.06
CA GLN A 3 19.39 7.28 12.07
C GLN A 3 20.18 5.97 12.25
N SER A 4 19.99 5.23 13.34
CA SER A 4 20.68 3.95 13.57
C SER A 4 19.84 2.73 13.20
N LEU A 5 18.58 2.93 12.77
CA LEU A 5 17.75 1.83 12.28
C LEU A 5 18.05 1.58 10.80
N PRO A 6 18.03 0.32 10.33
CA PRO A 6 18.20 -0.02 8.91
C PRO A 6 16.92 0.33 8.13
N ILE A 7 16.63 1.63 8.01
CA ILE A 7 15.47 2.15 7.28
C ILE A 7 15.95 2.46 5.86
N SER A 8 15.35 1.80 4.87
CA SER A 8 15.48 2.19 3.47
C SER A 8 14.29 3.06 3.09
N LEU A 9 14.54 4.15 2.37
CA LEU A 9 13.47 4.93 1.75
C LEU A 9 13.03 4.24 0.46
N ASP A 10 11.73 4.24 0.20
CA ASP A 10 11.21 3.87 -1.11
C ASP A 10 11.54 5.01 -2.08
N THR A 11 12.47 4.77 -3.00
CA THR A 11 12.85 5.77 -4.02
C THR A 11 11.93 5.74 -5.23
N ASP A 12 11.09 4.71 -5.37
CA ASP A 12 10.17 4.55 -6.50
C ASP A 12 8.86 5.33 -6.32
N THR A 13 8.80 6.26 -5.34
CA THR A 13 7.73 7.25 -5.19
C THR A 13 7.78 8.34 -6.30
N ASP A 14 8.21 7.98 -7.50
CA ASP A 14 8.18 8.84 -8.66
C ASP A 14 6.72 9.09 -9.11
N GLN A 15 6.55 9.97 -10.10
CA GLN A 15 5.24 10.39 -10.61
C GLN A 15 4.35 9.20 -11.04
N GLN A 16 4.95 8.07 -11.42
CA GLN A 16 4.25 6.85 -11.84
C GLN A 16 3.62 6.10 -10.65
N SER A 17 4.35 5.89 -9.54
CA SER A 17 3.78 5.33 -8.30
C SER A 17 2.73 6.28 -7.69
N THR A 18 2.96 7.60 -7.76
CA THR A 18 1.98 8.60 -7.32
C THR A 18 0.67 8.50 -8.13
N THR A 19 0.76 8.31 -9.44
CA THR A 19 -0.43 8.16 -10.31
C THR A 19 -1.17 6.86 -10.01
N ALA A 20 -0.45 5.76 -9.81
CA ALA A 20 -1.03 4.47 -9.44
C ALA A 20 -1.75 4.54 -8.08
N THR A 21 -1.11 5.14 -7.07
CA THR A 21 -1.67 5.36 -5.74
C THR A 21 -2.97 6.16 -5.79
N LEU A 22 -2.98 7.28 -6.52
CA LEU A 22 -4.21 8.10 -6.68
C LEU A 22 -5.29 7.36 -7.48
N GLY A 23 -4.91 6.50 -8.43
CA GLY A 23 -5.82 5.61 -9.14
C GLY A 23 -6.54 4.65 -8.21
N LEU A 24 -5.78 3.95 -7.35
CA LEU A 24 -6.33 3.04 -6.34
C LEU A 24 -7.19 3.79 -5.31
N ALA A 25 -6.74 4.96 -4.85
CA ALA A 25 -7.51 5.80 -3.93
C ALA A 25 -8.89 6.15 -4.48
N ARG A 26 -8.97 6.53 -5.77
CA ARG A 26 -10.26 6.83 -6.42
C ARG A 26 -11.10 5.58 -6.66
N GLN A 27 -10.48 4.52 -7.16
CA GLN A 27 -11.19 3.28 -7.53
C GLN A 27 -11.83 2.60 -6.32
N TYR A 28 -11.11 2.55 -5.19
CA TYR A 28 -11.56 1.86 -3.98
C TYR A 28 -12.06 2.82 -2.89
N ASN A 29 -12.12 4.12 -3.21
CA ASN A 29 -12.45 5.18 -2.26
C ASN A 29 -11.60 5.03 -0.99
N LEU A 30 -10.27 5.09 -1.11
CA LEU A 30 -9.33 5.01 0.01
C LEU A 30 -8.74 6.38 0.29
N ALA A 31 -8.24 6.57 1.52
CA ALA A 31 -7.31 7.65 1.80
C ALA A 31 -6.02 7.43 0.99
N ALA A 32 -5.31 8.51 0.66
CA ALA A 32 -4.06 8.42 -0.09
C ALA A 32 -3.03 7.51 0.62
N ASP A 33 -2.96 7.59 1.94
CA ASP A 33 -2.06 6.77 2.76
C ASP A 33 -2.39 5.27 2.64
N ASP A 34 -3.66 4.89 2.81
CA ASP A 34 -4.12 3.50 2.65
C ASP A 34 -3.89 2.97 1.22
N ALA A 35 -4.13 3.83 0.21
CA ALA A 35 -3.88 3.48 -1.18
C ALA A 35 -2.39 3.29 -1.47
N GLY A 36 -1.51 4.04 -0.80
CA GLY A 36 -0.05 3.90 -0.91
C GLY A 36 0.41 2.54 -0.38
N TYR A 37 -0.12 2.09 0.76
CA TYR A 37 0.15 0.74 1.25
C TYR A 37 -0.33 -0.34 0.29
N LEU A 38 -1.52 -0.18 -0.29
CA LEU A 38 -2.04 -1.12 -1.27
C LEU A 38 -1.20 -1.16 -2.55
N GLU A 39 -0.78 0.01 -3.05
CA GLU A 39 0.09 0.13 -4.23
C GLU A 39 1.42 -0.56 -3.98
N LEU A 40 2.07 -0.27 -2.85
CA LEU A 40 3.35 -0.84 -2.48
C LEU A 40 3.29 -2.36 -2.42
N VAL A 41 2.24 -2.91 -1.77
CA VAL A 41 2.08 -4.37 -1.66
C VAL A 41 1.86 -5.02 -3.03
N ILE A 42 1.10 -4.39 -3.93
CA ILE A 42 0.91 -4.88 -5.30
C ILE A 42 2.23 -4.85 -6.08
N ARG A 43 2.97 -3.74 -5.98
CA ARG A 43 4.22 -3.51 -6.70
C ARG A 43 5.32 -4.48 -6.27
N GLU A 44 5.44 -4.72 -4.97
CA GLU A 44 6.46 -5.59 -4.37
C GLU A 44 6.01 -7.05 -4.23
N GLY A 45 4.73 -7.36 -4.49
CA GLY A 45 4.18 -8.72 -4.38
C GLY A 45 4.15 -9.25 -2.93
N LEU A 46 3.89 -8.37 -1.97
CA LEU A 46 3.93 -8.69 -0.53
C LEU A 46 2.57 -9.15 0.02
N LEU A 47 2.57 -9.53 1.30
CA LEU A 47 1.34 -9.68 2.09
C LEU A 47 0.94 -8.34 2.70
N LEU A 48 -0.36 -8.09 2.83
CA LEU A 48 -0.87 -6.92 3.55
C LEU A 48 -1.39 -7.31 4.94
N ALA A 49 -0.82 -6.71 5.98
CA ALA A 49 -1.36 -6.78 7.34
C ALA A 49 -2.04 -5.46 7.68
N THR A 50 -3.35 -5.48 7.92
CA THR A 50 -4.11 -4.27 8.27
C THR A 50 -5.33 -4.58 9.13
N ILE A 51 -5.66 -3.66 10.04
CA ILE A 51 -6.91 -3.67 10.81
C ILE A 51 -7.99 -2.79 10.17
N ALA A 52 -7.63 -2.01 9.13
CA ALA A 52 -8.54 -1.10 8.47
C ALA A 52 -9.44 -1.88 7.50
N LEU A 53 -10.71 -2.04 7.85
CA LEU A 53 -11.67 -2.82 7.06
C LEU A 53 -11.75 -2.38 5.59
N ARG A 54 -11.67 -1.07 5.30
CA ARG A 54 -11.74 -0.57 3.91
C ARG A 54 -10.54 -1.03 3.09
N LEU A 55 -9.36 -1.00 3.68
CA LEU A 55 -8.12 -1.41 3.04
C LEU A 55 -8.08 -2.93 2.84
N ASP A 56 -8.52 -3.72 3.82
CA ASP A 56 -8.70 -5.19 3.68
C ASP A 56 -9.61 -5.51 2.49
N LEU A 57 -10.78 -4.88 2.40
CA LEU A 57 -11.73 -5.11 1.31
C LEU A 57 -11.16 -4.71 -0.07
N ALA A 58 -10.36 -3.65 -0.13
CA ALA A 58 -9.70 -3.23 -1.36
C ALA A 58 -8.61 -4.24 -1.77
N ALA A 59 -7.78 -4.68 -0.82
CA ALA A 59 -6.73 -5.67 -1.04
C ALA A 59 -7.30 -6.99 -1.59
N ARG A 60 -8.39 -7.49 -1.00
CA ARG A 60 -9.08 -8.69 -1.51
C ARG A 60 -9.59 -8.52 -2.94
N ARG A 61 -10.11 -7.34 -3.29
CA ARG A 61 -10.54 -7.04 -4.67
C ARG A 61 -9.39 -6.95 -5.66
N CYS A 62 -8.20 -6.56 -5.19
CA CYS A 62 -6.98 -6.55 -5.99
C CYS A 62 -6.30 -7.93 -6.08
N GLY A 63 -6.82 -8.96 -5.40
CA GLY A 63 -6.19 -10.28 -5.34
C GLY A 63 -4.91 -10.31 -4.48
N VAL A 64 -4.73 -9.31 -3.60
CA VAL A 64 -3.61 -9.25 -2.66
C VAL A 64 -3.90 -10.21 -1.50
N PHE A 65 -2.88 -10.97 -1.11
CA PHE A 65 -2.95 -11.84 0.05
C PHE A 65 -2.83 -11.04 1.34
N LEU A 66 -3.69 -11.35 2.29
CA LEU A 66 -3.67 -10.74 3.61
C LEU A 66 -2.91 -11.65 4.57
N GLU A 67 -2.10 -11.03 5.41
CA GLU A 67 -1.52 -11.75 6.54
C GLU A 67 -2.63 -12.06 7.56
N LEU A 68 -2.61 -13.29 8.10
CA LEU A 68 -3.56 -13.69 9.15
C LEU A 68 -3.05 -13.13 10.49
N PRO A 69 -3.93 -12.55 11.33
CA PRO A 69 -3.54 -11.96 12.61
C PRO A 69 -3.03 -12.98 13.64
#